data_AF-A0A258Q189-F1
#
_entry.id   AF-A0A258Q189-F1
#
_cell.length_a   1.000
_cell.length_b   1.000
_cell.length_c   1.000
_cell.angle_alpha   90.00
_cell.angle_beta   90.00
_cell.angle_gamma   90.00
#
_symmetry.space_group_name_H-M   'P 1'
#
loop_
_entity.id
_entity.type
_entity.pdbx_description
1 polymer ?
#
loop_
_entity_poly.entity_id
_entity_poly.type
_entity_poly.pdbx_seq_one_letter_code
_entity_poly.pdbx_strand_id
1 'polypeptide(L)'
;MKKSILSAALLATPMMTNAAGFALIEQSGSGMGNAYAGASAIAEDASTIYFNPAGMTYIEGTQVVGALHLIKPYGEFNDKGSTGAVGRTRGGDGGYIGDLAFVPNFYYKRDISEAVKFGLGIGAPFGLKTEYDKDWVGRFQGIKSDLKTVNINPALAFKVNDQLSLGFGVSAMWIQAELTSAVNGGGLGERSLNIKGDDWG
;
A
#
# COMPACT_ATOMS: atom_id res chain seq x y z
N MET A 1 -11.11 -21.21 -48.47
CA MET A 1 -10.86 -19.87 -47.90
C MET A 1 -11.97 -19.54 -46.91
N LYS A 2 -11.64 -19.29 -45.64
CA LYS A 2 -12.36 -18.44 -44.67
C LYS A 2 -11.73 -18.64 -43.28
N LYS A 3 -10.49 -18.14 -43.14
CA LYS A 3 -9.95 -17.67 -41.86
C LYS A 3 -10.54 -16.27 -41.62
N SER A 4 -10.56 -15.83 -40.37
CA SER A 4 -10.92 -14.46 -39.90
C SER A 4 -12.30 -14.29 -39.26
N ILE A 5 -12.52 -14.88 -38.08
CA ILE A 5 -13.46 -14.34 -37.07
C ILE A 5 -12.88 -14.57 -35.65
N LEU A 6 -11.64 -14.14 -35.39
CA LEU A 6 -11.07 -14.18 -34.03
C LEU A 6 -10.45 -12.85 -33.57
N SER A 7 -10.57 -11.78 -34.36
CA SER A 7 -9.88 -10.50 -34.07
C SER A 7 -10.77 -9.37 -33.53
N ALA A 8 -12.04 -9.62 -33.20
CA ALA A 8 -12.95 -8.54 -32.79
C ALA A 8 -13.20 -8.42 -31.27
N ALA A 9 -12.76 -9.39 -30.45
CA ALA A 9 -13.03 -9.37 -29.01
C ALA A 9 -11.96 -8.62 -28.17
N LEU A 10 -10.87 -8.13 -28.80
CA LEU A 10 -9.74 -7.53 -28.08
C LEU A 10 -9.85 -6.01 -27.84
N LEU A 11 -10.90 -5.33 -28.32
CA LEU A 11 -10.90 -3.86 -28.43
C LEU A 11 -11.88 -3.13 -27.49
N ALA A 12 -12.49 -3.81 -26.51
CA ALA A 12 -13.40 -3.17 -25.57
C ALA A 12 -13.22 -3.64 -24.12
N THR A 13 -11.98 -3.97 -23.71
CA THR A 13 -11.71 -4.01 -22.28
C THR A 13 -11.59 -2.55 -21.82
N PRO A 14 -12.39 -2.08 -20.85
CA PRO A 14 -12.14 -0.78 -20.25
C PRO A 14 -10.72 -0.82 -19.69
N MET A 15 -9.88 0.14 -20.10
CA MET A 15 -8.61 0.37 -19.42
C MET A 15 -8.95 0.76 -17.99
N MET A 16 -8.92 -0.20 -17.06
CA MET A 16 -9.05 0.10 -15.65
C MET A 16 -7.84 0.94 -15.28
N THR A 17 -8.05 2.23 -15.00
CA THR A 17 -7.04 3.09 -14.42
C THR A 17 -6.76 2.59 -13.01
N ASN A 18 -5.64 1.90 -12.83
CA ASN A 18 -5.18 1.48 -11.52
C ASN A 18 -4.54 2.69 -10.82
N ALA A 19 -5.28 3.36 -9.94
CA ALA A 19 -4.72 4.31 -9.00
C ALA A 19 -4.32 3.55 -7.74
N ALA A 20 -3.04 3.59 -7.39
CA ALA A 20 -2.51 2.90 -6.19
C ALA A 20 -3.07 3.47 -4.88
N GLY A 21 -3.51 4.73 -4.88
CA GLY A 21 -4.06 5.39 -3.69
C GLY A 21 -3.04 5.38 -2.55
N PHE A 22 -3.36 4.66 -1.48
CA PHE A 22 -2.51 4.47 -0.30
C PHE A 22 -1.87 3.07 -0.23
N ALA A 23 -1.93 2.29 -1.30
CA ALA A 23 -1.24 0.99 -1.39
C ALA A 23 0.27 1.19 -1.50
N LEU A 24 1.02 0.38 -0.77
CA LEU A 24 2.48 0.38 -0.75
C LEU A 24 3.00 -0.90 -1.39
N ILE A 25 3.78 -0.74 -2.46
CA ILE A 25 4.38 -1.86 -3.20
C ILE A 25 5.71 -2.29 -2.57
N GLU A 26 6.23 -1.51 -1.62
CA GLU A 26 7.48 -1.64 -0.86
C GLU A 26 7.54 -2.89 0.04
N GLN A 27 7.45 -4.07 -0.58
CA GLN A 27 7.34 -5.36 0.09
C GLN A 27 8.56 -6.24 -0.11
N SER A 28 9.54 -5.85 -0.91
CA SER A 28 10.80 -6.58 -1.05
C SER A 28 11.95 -5.70 -1.55
N GLY A 29 13.17 -5.96 -1.05
CA GLY A 29 14.38 -5.31 -1.54
C GLY A 29 14.75 -5.74 -2.97
N SER A 30 14.62 -7.03 -3.27
CA SER A 30 14.86 -7.61 -4.61
C SER A 30 13.88 -7.07 -5.65
N GLY A 31 12.59 -7.02 -5.33
CA GLY A 31 11.55 -6.47 -6.20
C GLY A 31 11.72 -4.97 -6.44
N MET A 32 12.20 -4.20 -5.46
CA MET A 32 12.49 -2.77 -5.67
C MET A 32 13.50 -2.55 -6.80
N GLY A 33 14.49 -3.45 -6.95
CA GLY A 33 15.51 -3.35 -8.01
C GLY A 33 14.98 -3.53 -9.43
N ASN A 34 13.85 -4.24 -9.60
CA ASN A 34 13.22 -4.47 -10.90
C ASN A 34 11.85 -3.79 -11.03
N ALA A 35 11.55 -2.81 -10.17
CA ALA A 35 10.26 -2.13 -10.08
C ALA A 35 9.07 -3.08 -9.92
N TYR A 36 9.27 -4.20 -9.22
CA TYR A 36 8.29 -5.26 -8.97
C TYR A 36 7.75 -5.92 -10.24
N ALA A 37 8.48 -5.82 -11.35
CA ALA A 37 8.13 -6.50 -12.58
C ALA A 37 8.12 -8.02 -12.37
N GLY A 38 6.97 -8.66 -12.58
CA GLY A 38 6.82 -10.09 -12.40
C GLY A 38 6.78 -10.57 -10.94
N ALA A 39 6.50 -9.68 -9.97
CA ALA A 39 6.55 -10.01 -8.54
C ALA A 39 5.74 -11.26 -8.13
N SER A 40 4.63 -11.57 -8.80
CA SER A 40 3.82 -12.78 -8.54
C SER A 40 4.36 -14.07 -9.17
N ALA A 41 5.34 -13.97 -10.07
CA ALA A 41 5.94 -15.10 -10.80
C ALA A 41 7.41 -15.34 -10.42
N ILE A 42 8.06 -14.35 -9.80
CA ILE A 42 9.45 -14.45 -9.34
C ILE A 42 9.50 -15.06 -7.94
N ALA A 43 10.41 -16.02 -7.76
CA ALA A 43 10.66 -16.70 -6.49
C ALA A 43 12.16 -16.65 -6.15
N GLU A 44 12.73 -15.44 -6.15
CA GLU A 44 14.15 -15.21 -5.82
C GLU A 44 14.44 -15.38 -4.32
N ASP A 45 13.51 -14.97 -3.46
CA ASP A 45 13.66 -15.02 -2.01
C ASP A 45 12.30 -15.08 -1.29
N ALA A 46 12.34 -15.25 0.05
CA ALA A 46 11.17 -15.43 0.91
C ALA A 46 10.13 -14.30 0.81
N SER A 47 10.47 -13.11 0.29
CA SER A 47 9.48 -12.05 0.05
C SER A 47 8.42 -12.41 -1.00
N THR A 48 8.63 -13.48 -1.78
CA THR A 48 7.58 -14.07 -2.64
C THR A 48 6.33 -14.42 -1.84
N ILE A 49 6.42 -14.64 -0.53
CA ILE A 49 5.27 -14.87 0.37
C ILE A 49 4.20 -13.79 0.21
N TYR A 50 4.59 -12.51 0.09
CA TYR A 50 3.61 -11.41 -0.04
C TYR A 50 2.85 -11.48 -1.37
N PHE A 51 3.56 -11.69 -2.48
CA PHE A 51 2.99 -11.61 -3.82
C PHE A 51 2.34 -12.92 -4.28
N ASN A 52 2.95 -14.05 -3.93
CA ASN A 52 2.47 -15.39 -4.27
C ASN A 52 3.14 -16.46 -3.37
N PRO A 53 2.48 -16.91 -2.29
CA PRO A 53 3.00 -17.98 -1.43
C PRO A 53 3.40 -19.25 -2.17
N ALA A 54 2.76 -19.59 -3.30
CA ALA A 54 3.11 -20.78 -4.08
C ALA A 54 4.57 -20.74 -4.56
N GLY A 55 5.15 -19.57 -4.75
CA GLY A 55 6.55 -19.37 -5.12
C GLY A 55 7.55 -19.99 -4.12
N MET A 56 7.15 -20.18 -2.86
CA MET A 56 8.01 -20.81 -1.84
C MET A 56 8.48 -22.22 -2.21
N THR A 57 7.75 -22.95 -3.06
CA THR A 57 8.13 -24.31 -3.50
C THR A 57 9.37 -24.32 -4.40
N TYR A 58 9.73 -23.18 -5.00
CA TYR A 58 10.92 -23.01 -5.84
C TYR A 58 12.15 -22.54 -5.04
N ILE A 59 11.97 -22.14 -3.78
CA ILE A 59 13.06 -21.70 -2.91
C ILE A 59 13.53 -22.91 -2.11
N GLU A 60 14.84 -23.13 -2.03
CA GLU A 60 15.41 -24.23 -1.24
C GLU A 60 15.70 -23.82 0.21
N GLY A 61 15.50 -24.75 1.14
CA GLY A 61 15.94 -24.58 2.53
C GLY A 61 15.21 -23.50 3.33
N THR A 62 15.79 -23.12 4.47
CA THR A 62 15.23 -22.08 5.36
C THR A 62 15.82 -20.72 5.00
N GLN A 63 14.98 -19.69 4.91
CA GLN A 63 15.40 -18.34 4.56
C GLN A 63 14.77 -17.29 5.48
N VAL A 64 15.55 -16.27 5.81
CA VAL A 64 15.11 -15.06 6.49
C VAL A 64 15.47 -13.88 5.60
N VAL A 65 14.51 -13.01 5.32
CA VAL A 65 14.69 -11.80 4.50
C VAL A 65 14.09 -10.63 5.25
N GLY A 66 14.71 -9.46 5.17
CA GLY A 66 14.11 -8.22 5.62
C GLY A 66 14.63 -7.05 4.82
N ALA A 67 13.79 -6.04 4.63
CA ALA A 67 14.15 -4.79 3.99
C ALA A 67 13.54 -3.61 4.76
N LEU A 68 14.18 -2.46 4.63
CA LEU A 68 13.68 -1.18 5.11
C LEU A 68 13.59 -0.22 3.93
N HIS A 69 12.38 0.20 3.60
CA HIS A 69 12.14 1.15 2.53
C HIS A 69 11.97 2.56 3.09
N LEU A 70 12.61 3.52 2.43
CA LEU A 70 12.52 4.94 2.75
C LEU A 70 11.68 5.63 1.68
N ILE A 71 10.51 6.13 2.06
CA ILE A 71 9.58 6.77 1.14
C ILE A 71 9.48 8.25 1.51
N LYS A 72 9.82 9.14 0.57
CA LYS A 72 9.67 10.58 0.74
C LYS A 72 8.81 11.13 -0.40
N PRO A 73 7.47 11.17 -0.25
CA PRO A 73 6.62 11.77 -1.27
C PRO A 73 6.88 13.27 -1.35
N TYR A 74 6.64 13.85 -2.52
CA TYR A 74 6.70 15.28 -2.76
C TYR A 74 5.40 15.72 -3.41
N GLY A 75 4.75 16.72 -2.82
CA GLY A 75 3.52 17.29 -3.33
C GLY A 75 3.29 18.68 -2.75
N GLU A 76 2.81 19.57 -3.60
CA GLU A 76 2.41 20.94 -3.25
C GLU A 76 1.02 21.18 -3.83
N PHE A 77 0.21 21.96 -3.13
CA PHE A 77 -1.05 22.46 -3.64
C PHE A 77 -0.83 23.84 -4.28
N ASN A 78 -1.44 24.07 -5.45
CA ASN A 78 -1.34 25.33 -6.17
C ASN A 78 -2.73 25.95 -6.33
N ASP A 79 -2.97 27.07 -5.65
CA ASP A 79 -4.26 27.75 -5.69
C ASP A 79 -4.41 28.60 -6.96
N LYS A 80 -5.54 28.43 -7.67
CA LYS A 80 -5.89 29.20 -8.88
C LYS A 80 -7.16 30.04 -8.73
N GLY A 81 -7.64 30.25 -7.50
CA GLY A 81 -8.77 31.15 -7.24
C GLY A 81 -9.70 30.72 -6.11
N SER A 82 -9.20 30.03 -5.10
CA SER A 82 -10.00 29.60 -3.96
C SER A 82 -10.43 30.79 -3.12
N THR A 83 -11.66 30.75 -2.61
CA THR A 83 -12.20 31.76 -1.69
C THR A 83 -12.19 31.24 -0.26
N GLY A 84 -12.08 32.15 0.70
CA GLY A 84 -12.21 31.78 2.11
C GLY A 84 -13.61 31.28 2.43
N ALA A 85 -13.70 30.37 3.41
CA ALA A 85 -15.00 29.97 3.96
C ALA A 85 -15.75 31.21 4.51
N VAL A 86 -17.08 31.17 4.50
CA VAL A 86 -17.91 32.29 4.94
C VAL A 86 -17.47 32.77 6.34
N GLY A 87 -17.09 34.04 6.44
CA GLY A 87 -16.63 34.67 7.68
C GLY A 87 -15.19 34.31 8.10
N ARG A 88 -14.38 33.70 7.21
CA ARG A 88 -12.98 33.32 7.46
C ARG A 88 -12.03 33.86 6.41
N THR A 89 -10.78 34.04 6.84
CA THR A 89 -9.67 34.31 5.91
C THR A 89 -9.41 33.09 5.04
N ARG A 90 -8.94 33.33 3.81
CA ARG A 90 -8.62 32.28 2.85
C ARG A 90 -7.62 31.28 3.43
N GLY A 91 -6.49 31.79 3.92
CA GLY A 91 -5.35 30.95 4.29
C GLY A 91 -4.29 30.86 3.19
N GLY A 92 -3.22 30.12 3.48
CA GLY A 92 -2.13 29.82 2.56
C GLY A 92 -2.38 28.59 1.68
N ASP A 93 -1.37 28.21 0.91
CA ASP A 93 -1.46 27.10 -0.05
C ASP A 93 -1.12 25.74 0.60
N GLY A 94 -0.74 25.72 1.88
CA GLY A 94 -0.65 24.50 2.69
C GLY A 94 0.69 23.79 2.71
N GLY A 95 1.69 24.33 2.01
CA GLY A 95 3.07 23.86 2.11
C GLY A 95 3.32 22.47 1.51
N TYR A 96 4.41 21.86 1.97
CA TYR A 96 4.86 20.54 1.53
C TYR A 96 4.15 19.43 2.29
N ILE A 97 3.48 18.52 1.58
CA ILE A 97 2.64 17.49 2.20
C ILE A 97 3.41 16.24 2.65
N GLY A 98 4.67 16.12 2.24
CA GLY A 98 5.40 14.85 2.25
C GLY A 98 6.47 14.77 3.33
N ASP A 99 6.30 13.79 4.22
CA ASP A 99 7.29 13.42 5.23
C ASP A 99 8.07 12.15 4.86
N LEU A 100 9.28 12.03 5.38
CA LEU A 100 10.04 10.77 5.27
C LEU A 100 9.36 9.68 6.10
N ALA A 101 8.96 8.61 5.44
CA ALA A 101 8.38 7.41 6.03
C ALA A 101 9.34 6.22 5.94
N PHE A 102 9.23 5.33 6.94
CA PHE A 102 10.00 4.10 7.06
C PHE A 102 9.04 2.93 6.96
N VAL A 103 9.25 2.05 5.98
CA VAL A 103 8.37 0.90 5.71
C VAL A 103 9.21 -0.38 5.76
N PRO A 104 9.29 -1.05 6.93
CA PRO A 104 9.99 -2.31 7.05
C PRO A 104 9.12 -3.47 6.53
N ASN A 105 9.79 -4.50 6.00
CA ASN A 105 9.20 -5.81 5.79
C ASN A 105 10.16 -6.91 6.26
N PHE A 106 9.58 -8.04 6.63
CA PHE A 106 10.27 -9.21 7.15
C PHE A 106 9.58 -10.47 6.65
N TYR A 107 10.37 -11.46 6.24
CA TYR A 107 9.89 -12.74 5.76
C TYR A 107 10.72 -13.87 6.33
N TYR A 108 10.03 -14.92 6.74
CA TYR A 108 10.61 -16.18 7.14
C TYR A 108 10.00 -17.31 6.33
N LYS A 109 10.83 -18.19 5.79
CA LYS A 109 10.41 -19.38 5.05
C LYS A 109 11.13 -20.60 5.59
N ARG A 110 10.40 -21.71 5.72
CA ARG A 110 10.93 -23.01 6.15
C ARG A 110 10.29 -24.16 5.38
N ASP A 111 11.09 -25.19 5.14
CA ASP A 111 10.62 -26.47 4.63
C ASP A 111 10.04 -27.30 5.77
N ILE A 112 8.75 -27.64 5.68
CA ILE A 112 8.14 -28.64 6.57
C ILE A 112 8.43 -30.04 6.01
N SER A 113 8.34 -30.18 4.69
CA SER A 113 8.69 -31.38 3.95
C SER A 113 9.18 -31.02 2.54
N GLU A 114 9.45 -32.02 1.71
CA GLU A 114 9.77 -31.81 0.29
C GLU A 114 8.63 -31.11 -0.45
N ALA A 115 7.37 -31.45 -0.14
CA ALA A 115 6.19 -30.91 -0.81
C ALA A 115 5.56 -29.70 -0.08
N VAL A 116 5.74 -29.57 1.24
CA VAL A 116 5.06 -28.55 2.05
C VAL A 116 6.06 -27.52 2.58
N LYS A 117 5.78 -26.25 2.31
CA LYS A 117 6.56 -25.10 2.77
C LYS A 117 5.71 -24.21 3.68
N PHE A 118 6.32 -23.66 4.71
CA PHE A 118 5.72 -22.66 5.58
C PHE A 118 6.40 -21.31 5.39
N GLY A 119 5.60 -20.26 5.40
CA GLY A 119 6.02 -18.88 5.30
C GLY A 119 5.36 -18.02 6.38
N LEU A 120 6.07 -16.99 6.81
CA LEU A 120 5.53 -15.89 7.60
C LEU A 120 6.03 -14.59 6.98
N GLY A 121 5.12 -13.76 6.48
CA GLY A 121 5.40 -12.39 6.05
C GLY A 121 4.89 -11.38 7.06
N ILE A 122 5.66 -10.32 7.29
CA ILE A 122 5.27 -9.15 8.07
C ILE A 122 5.65 -7.91 7.26
N GLY A 123 4.70 -7.02 7.02
CA GLY A 123 4.92 -5.82 6.22
C GLY A 123 3.79 -4.82 6.33
N ALA A 124 3.83 -3.75 5.53
CA ALA A 124 2.78 -2.73 5.51
C ALA A 124 2.21 -2.61 4.09
N PRO A 125 1.10 -3.30 3.76
CA PRO A 125 0.50 -3.25 2.41
C PRO A 125 -0.11 -1.88 2.08
N PHE A 126 -0.40 -1.08 3.10
CA PHE A 126 -1.04 0.22 2.97
C PHE A 126 -0.39 1.25 3.90
N GLY A 127 -0.26 2.48 3.42
CA GLY A 127 0.25 3.58 4.23
C GLY A 127 0.15 4.90 3.50
N LEU A 128 -0.15 5.96 4.26
CA LEU A 128 -0.25 7.31 3.76
C LEU A 128 0.05 8.28 4.90
N LYS A 129 0.86 9.30 4.64
CA LYS A 129 0.92 10.47 5.51
C LYS A 129 0.92 11.73 4.65
N THR A 130 -0.12 12.53 4.79
CA THR A 130 -0.20 13.88 4.21
C THR A 130 -0.58 14.87 5.30
N GLU A 131 0.18 15.95 5.41
CA GLU A 131 -0.05 17.00 6.41
C GLU A 131 0.17 18.37 5.76
N TYR A 132 -0.87 19.20 5.76
CA TYR A 132 -0.83 20.59 5.29
C TYR A 132 -0.69 21.55 6.46
N ASP A 133 -0.27 22.79 6.19
CA ASP A 133 -0.30 23.87 7.17
C ASP A 133 -1.72 24.07 7.74
N LYS A 134 -1.84 24.30 9.06
CA LYS A 134 -3.14 24.33 9.75
C LYS A 134 -4.09 25.42 9.24
N ASP A 135 -3.54 26.51 8.71
CA ASP A 135 -4.27 27.66 8.20
C ASP A 135 -4.45 27.61 6.68
N TRP A 136 -4.13 26.50 6.00
CA TRP A 136 -4.26 26.40 4.55
C TRP A 136 -5.71 26.54 4.07
N VAL A 137 -5.86 26.88 2.79
CA VAL A 137 -7.17 27.18 2.19
C VAL A 137 -8.15 26.00 2.22
N GLY A 138 -7.64 24.76 2.17
CA GLY A 138 -8.43 23.54 2.25
C GLY A 138 -8.57 22.95 3.66
N ARG A 139 -8.25 23.70 4.73
CA ARG A 139 -8.24 23.18 6.11
C ARG A 139 -9.56 22.58 6.56
N PHE A 140 -10.69 22.98 5.96
CA PHE A 140 -12.01 22.43 6.27
C PHE A 140 -12.27 21.07 5.58
N GLN A 141 -11.50 20.73 4.55
CA GLN A 141 -11.56 19.44 3.84
C GLN A 141 -10.62 18.42 4.48
N GLY A 142 -9.46 18.86 4.97
CA GLY A 142 -8.50 18.02 5.66
C GLY A 142 -7.21 18.78 5.95
N ILE A 143 -6.58 18.52 7.08
CA ILE A 143 -5.27 19.06 7.45
C ILE A 143 -4.26 17.91 7.49
N LYS A 144 -4.61 16.82 8.18
CA LYS A 144 -3.76 15.63 8.31
C LYS A 144 -4.54 14.38 7.95
N SER A 145 -3.91 13.52 7.17
CA SER A 145 -4.34 12.14 6.92
C SER A 145 -3.14 11.24 7.16
N ASP A 146 -3.17 10.46 8.24
CA ASP A 146 -2.12 9.51 8.62
C ASP A 146 -2.74 8.11 8.75
N LEU A 147 -2.32 7.20 7.86
CA LEU A 147 -2.76 5.82 7.78
C LEU A 147 -1.54 4.92 7.89
N LYS A 148 -1.53 4.04 8.87
CA LYS A 148 -0.47 3.06 9.09
C LYS A 148 -1.07 1.67 9.15
N THR A 149 -0.43 0.72 8.50
CA THR A 149 -0.82 -0.68 8.60
C THR A 149 0.36 -1.56 8.97
N VAL A 150 0.04 -2.65 9.66
CA VAL A 150 0.95 -3.77 9.88
C VAL A 150 0.16 -5.03 9.56
N ASN A 151 0.62 -5.77 8.56
CA ASN A 151 0.04 -7.03 8.15
C ASN A 151 0.95 -8.18 8.59
N ILE A 152 0.34 -9.19 9.20
CA ILE A 152 0.99 -10.45 9.54
C ILE A 152 0.33 -11.53 8.68
N ASN A 153 1.14 -12.21 7.88
CA ASN A 153 0.69 -13.17 6.89
C ASN A 153 1.39 -14.54 7.07
N PRO A 154 0.86 -15.44 7.90
CA PRO A 154 1.23 -16.84 7.83
C PRO A 154 0.73 -17.45 6.51
N ALA A 155 1.58 -18.25 5.87
CA ALA A 155 1.29 -18.88 4.61
C ALA A 155 1.84 -20.31 4.52
N LEU A 156 1.19 -21.12 3.69
CA LEU A 156 1.61 -22.46 3.32
C LEU A 156 1.71 -22.55 1.79
N ALA A 157 2.68 -23.31 1.31
CA ALA A 157 2.77 -23.70 -0.08
C ALA A 157 2.87 -25.21 -0.22
N PHE A 158 2.24 -25.74 -1.26
CA PHE A 158 2.17 -27.15 -1.55
C PHE A 158 2.58 -27.41 -3.00
N LYS A 159 3.66 -28.17 -3.18
CA LYS A 159 4.11 -28.64 -4.50
C LYS A 159 3.26 -29.85 -4.91
N VAL A 160 2.37 -29.66 -5.89
CA VAL A 160 1.52 -30.74 -6.41
C VAL A 160 2.32 -31.63 -7.36
N ASN A 161 3.10 -31.01 -8.25
CA ASN A 161 4.05 -31.66 -9.15
C ASN A 161 5.10 -30.63 -9.63
N ASP A 162 5.94 -30.99 -10.60
CA ASP A 162 7.00 -30.09 -11.10
C ASP A 162 6.50 -28.86 -11.87
N GLN A 163 5.23 -28.84 -12.27
CA GLN A 163 4.62 -27.76 -13.04
C GLN A 163 3.57 -26.97 -12.26
N LEU A 164 3.05 -27.52 -11.14
CA LEU A 164 1.96 -26.96 -10.38
C LEU A 164 2.29 -26.89 -8.89
N SER A 165 2.19 -25.68 -8.35
CA SER A 165 2.25 -25.40 -6.92
C SER A 165 1.05 -24.57 -6.50
N LEU A 166 0.56 -24.81 -5.28
CA LEU A 166 -0.54 -24.10 -4.67
C LEU A 166 -0.02 -23.31 -3.47
N GLY A 167 -0.58 -22.13 -3.25
CA GLY A 167 -0.26 -21.25 -2.13
C GLY A 167 -1.53 -20.84 -1.39
N PHE A 168 -1.46 -20.78 -0.07
CA PHE A 168 -2.53 -20.29 0.79
C PHE A 168 -1.93 -19.42 1.88
N GLY A 169 -2.54 -18.28 2.17
CA GLY A 169 -2.11 -17.38 3.24
C GLY A 169 -3.30 -16.70 3.89
N VAL A 170 -3.15 -16.33 5.15
CA VAL A 170 -4.16 -15.58 5.91
C VAL A 170 -3.59 -14.23 6.27
N SER A 171 -4.30 -13.14 5.97
CA SER A 171 -3.89 -11.79 6.34
C SER A 171 -4.53 -11.43 7.67
N ALA A 172 -3.72 -11.02 8.65
CA ALA A 172 -4.19 -10.35 9.86
C ALA A 172 -3.56 -8.97 9.89
N MET A 173 -4.36 -7.95 9.66
CA MET A 173 -3.88 -6.59 9.43
C MET A 173 -4.39 -5.66 10.53
N TRP A 174 -3.46 -5.06 11.25
CA TRP A 174 -3.75 -3.92 12.10
C TRP A 174 -3.68 -2.64 11.30
N ILE A 175 -4.63 -1.74 11.51
CA ILE A 175 -4.72 -0.44 10.86
C ILE A 175 -4.89 0.64 11.94
N GLN A 176 -4.15 1.73 11.80
CA GLN A 176 -4.37 2.96 12.55
C GLN A 176 -4.62 4.09 11.56
N ALA A 177 -5.65 4.89 11.85
CA ALA A 177 -5.98 6.10 11.10
C ALA A 177 -6.07 7.31 12.04
N GLU A 178 -5.49 8.43 11.61
CA GLU A 178 -5.67 9.75 12.22
C GLU A 178 -6.03 10.76 11.12
N LEU A 179 -7.18 11.40 11.27
CA LEU A 179 -7.71 12.39 10.34
C LEU A 179 -7.98 13.68 11.12
N THR A 180 -7.43 14.80 10.66
CA THR A 180 -7.71 16.11 11.26
C THR A 180 -8.23 17.08 10.22
N SER A 181 -9.15 17.96 10.64
CA SER A 181 -9.64 19.07 9.84
C SER A 181 -10.05 20.24 10.72
N ALA A 182 -10.18 21.42 10.13
CA ALA A 182 -10.86 22.55 10.73
C ALA A 182 -12.38 22.42 10.54
N VAL A 183 -13.14 23.01 11.46
CA VAL A 183 -14.60 23.11 11.38
C VAL A 183 -14.97 24.58 11.51
N ASN A 184 -15.77 25.10 10.56
CA ASN A 184 -16.26 26.46 10.65
C ASN A 184 -17.49 26.49 11.58
N GLY A 185 -17.30 26.92 12.83
CA GLY A 185 -18.39 27.07 13.81
C GLY A 185 -19.25 28.32 13.61
N GLY A 186 -19.17 28.99 12.46
CA GLY A 186 -19.91 30.23 12.18
C GLY A 186 -19.53 31.36 13.16
N GLY A 187 -20.49 31.92 13.86
CA GLY A 187 -20.24 32.98 14.86
C GLY A 187 -19.33 32.55 16.03
N LEU A 188 -19.14 31.24 16.23
CA LEU A 188 -18.36 30.68 17.34
C LEU A 188 -16.85 30.52 17.06
N GLY A 189 -16.38 30.91 15.87
CA GLY A 189 -14.98 30.76 15.48
C GLY A 189 -14.65 29.43 14.79
N GLU A 190 -13.37 29.25 14.41
CA GLU A 190 -12.86 27.98 13.88
C GLU A 190 -12.56 27.00 15.03
N ARG A 191 -12.85 25.72 14.83
CA ARG A 191 -12.54 24.63 15.76
C ARG A 191 -11.75 23.54 15.02
N SER A 192 -11.11 22.64 15.75
CA SER A 192 -10.42 21.48 15.17
C SER A 192 -11.21 20.20 15.45
N LEU A 193 -11.36 19.39 14.41
CA LEU A 193 -11.82 18.01 14.47
C LEU A 193 -10.60 17.10 14.38
N ASN A 194 -10.52 16.13 15.29
CA ASN A 194 -9.51 15.07 15.26
C ASN A 194 -10.23 13.73 15.45
N ILE A 195 -10.16 12.88 14.44
CA ILE A 195 -10.70 11.52 14.44
C ILE A 195 -9.51 10.58 14.44
N LYS A 196 -9.43 9.71 15.45
CA LYS A 196 -8.42 8.68 15.56
C LYS A 196 -9.06 7.34 15.90
N GLY A 197 -8.58 6.29 15.27
CA GLY A 197 -8.98 4.92 15.57
C GLY A 197 -7.93 3.93 15.12
N ASP A 198 -7.96 2.75 15.73
CA ASP A 198 -7.18 1.60 15.31
C ASP A 198 -7.95 0.31 15.57
N ASP A 199 -7.77 -0.67 14.70
CA ASP A 199 -8.41 -1.98 14.82
C ASP A 199 -7.66 -3.06 14.02
N TRP A 200 -8.02 -4.32 14.24
CA TRP A 200 -7.57 -5.47 13.47
C TRP A 200 -8.64 -5.93 12.47
N GLY A 201 -8.21 -6.41 11.31
CA GLY A 201 -9.07 -7.00 10.28
C GLY A 201 -8.38 -8.09 9.46
#